data_AF-A0ABD7BXR4-F1
#
_entry.id   AF-A0ABD7BXR4-F1
#
_cell.length_a   1.000
_cell.length_b   1.000
_cell.length_c   1.000
_cell.angle_alpha   90.00
_cell.angle_beta   90.00
_cell.angle_gamma   90.00
#
_symmetry.space_group_name_H-M   'P 1'
#
loop_
_entity.id
_entity.type
_entity.pdbx_description
1 polymer ?
#
loop_
_entity_poly.entity_id
_entity_poly.type
_entity_poly.pdbx_seq_one_letter_code
_entity_poly.pdbx_strand_id
1 'polypeptide(L)'
;MALRVRVPKEIKTYKERIIGTMDLRQLICATIAFIYSAGIIYFLVWKLHWSMDSAGNVLIPLDMPVLAFGWIRPKGMPLEKYIGIILHYQQMKGLRIYENRKEVSLHVHKNRGKIKEYKEDRP
;
A
#
# COMPACT_ATOMS: atom_id res chain seq x y z
N MET A 1 -20.98 -23.03 -24.86
CA MET A 1 -21.65 -22.18 -23.84
C MET A 1 -20.81 -22.22 -22.58
N ALA A 2 -20.35 -21.07 -22.07
CA ALA A 2 -19.58 -21.03 -20.82
C ALA A 2 -20.53 -20.93 -19.62
N LEU A 3 -20.50 -21.93 -18.73
CA LEU A 3 -21.25 -21.94 -17.47
C LEU A 3 -20.73 -20.84 -16.54
N ARG A 4 -21.44 -19.71 -16.48
CA ARG A 4 -21.18 -18.62 -15.52
C ARG A 4 -21.78 -18.97 -14.17
N VAL A 5 -21.04 -19.72 -13.36
CA VAL A 5 -21.41 -19.99 -11.97
C VAL A 5 -21.01 -18.79 -11.10
N ARG A 6 -21.97 -18.22 -10.33
CA ARG A 6 -21.68 -17.13 -9.39
C ARG A 6 -20.92 -17.70 -8.20
N VAL A 7 -19.63 -17.38 -8.09
CA VAL A 7 -18.82 -17.76 -6.93
C VAL A 7 -19.31 -16.97 -5.70
N PRO A 8 -19.68 -17.64 -4.59
CA PRO A 8 -20.09 -16.98 -3.35
C PRO A 8 -18.98 -16.06 -2.82
N LYS A 9 -19.35 -14.90 -2.27
CA LYS A 9 -18.40 -13.92 -1.73
C LYS A 9 -17.51 -14.50 -0.62
N GLU A 10 -18.02 -15.46 0.14
CA GLU A 10 -17.34 -16.07 1.28
C GLU A 10 -16.05 -16.80 0.88
N ILE A 11 -16.09 -17.54 -0.25
CA ILE A 11 -14.92 -18.25 -0.79
C ILE A 11 -13.83 -17.26 -1.24
N LYS A 12 -14.22 -16.11 -1.79
CA LYS A 12 -13.28 -15.07 -2.23
C LYS A 12 -12.64 -14.29 -1.08
N THR A 13 -13.27 -14.31 0.09
CA THR A 13 -12.88 -13.47 1.23
C THR A 13 -12.13 -14.27 2.28
N TYR A 14 -12.02 -15.60 2.10
CA TYR A 14 -11.27 -16.44 3.02
C TYR A 14 -9.81 -16.00 3.09
N LYS A 15 -9.37 -15.73 4.31
CA LYS A 15 -8.00 -15.34 4.63
C LYS A 15 -7.54 -16.20 5.78
N GLU A 16 -6.47 -16.95 5.58
CA GLU A 16 -5.89 -17.81 6.60
C GLU A 16 -5.49 -16.96 7.81
N ARG A 17 -6.18 -17.19 8.93
CA ARG A 17 -5.83 -16.63 10.23
C ARG A 17 -5.11 -17.73 10.99
N ILE A 18 -3.88 -17.45 11.41
CA ILE A 18 -2.97 -18.50 11.90
C ILE A 18 -2.94 -18.51 13.43
N ILE A 19 -3.03 -17.33 14.06
CA ILE A 19 -3.16 -17.22 15.51
C ILE A 19 -4.32 -16.25 15.81
N GLY A 20 -5.48 -16.80 16.16
CA GLY A 20 -6.67 -16.03 16.52
C GLY A 20 -7.14 -15.06 15.42
N THR A 21 -7.08 -13.76 15.71
CA THR A 21 -7.49 -12.67 14.80
C THR A 21 -6.36 -12.17 13.87
N MET A 22 -5.12 -12.66 14.06
CA MET A 22 -3.94 -12.13 13.39
C MET A 22 -3.49 -12.97 12.18
N ASP A 23 -3.05 -12.25 11.16
CA ASP A 23 -2.48 -12.77 9.90
C ASP A 23 -1.02 -13.17 10.09
N LEU A 24 -0.49 -14.15 9.33
CA LEU A 24 0.96 -14.48 9.36
C LEU A 24 1.83 -13.23 9.19
N ARG A 25 1.37 -12.31 8.35
CA ARG A 25 2.09 -11.09 7.98
C ARG A 25 2.16 -10.11 9.14
N GLN A 26 1.11 -10.02 9.94
CA GLN A 26 1.10 -9.22 11.17
C GLN A 26 2.06 -9.81 12.19
N LEU A 27 2.14 -11.15 12.26
CA LEU A 27 3.06 -11.84 13.15
C LEU A 27 4.52 -11.54 12.77
N ILE A 28 4.89 -11.68 11.49
CA ILE A 28 6.24 -11.38 10.99
C ILE A 28 6.58 -9.88 11.17
N CYS A 29 5.63 -8.99 10.90
CA CYS A 29 5.85 -7.57 11.05
C CYS A 29 6.01 -7.17 12.54
N ALA A 30 5.23 -7.78 13.44
CA ALA A 30 5.34 -7.57 14.87
C ALA A 30 6.66 -8.11 15.43
N THR A 31 7.14 -9.27 14.98
CA THR A 31 8.43 -9.80 15.43
C THR A 31 9.60 -8.92 14.98
N ILE A 32 9.57 -8.42 13.74
CA ILE A 32 10.58 -7.47 13.25
C ILE A 32 10.54 -6.17 14.06
N ALA A 33 9.34 -5.61 14.30
CA ALA A 33 9.17 -4.40 15.10
C ALA A 33 9.70 -4.58 16.54
N PHE A 34 9.47 -5.74 17.16
CA PHE A 34 9.98 -6.04 18.49
C PHE A 34 11.51 -6.11 18.54
N ILE A 35 12.13 -6.76 17.56
CA ILE A 35 13.60 -6.84 17.48
C ILE A 35 14.19 -5.44 17.24
N TYR A 36 13.59 -4.66 16.35
CA TYR A 36 14.02 -3.30 16.03
C TYR A 36 13.94 -2.37 17.24
N SER A 37 12.79 -2.36 17.92
CA SER A 37 12.56 -1.54 19.12
C SER A 37 13.49 -1.93 20.28
N ALA A 38 13.71 -3.22 20.51
CA ALA A 38 14.68 -3.69 21.51
C ALA A 38 16.11 -3.21 21.20
N GLY A 39 16.51 -3.23 19.92
CA GLY A 39 17.82 -2.73 19.49
C GLY A 39 17.98 -1.22 19.72
N ILE A 40 16.94 -0.43 19.43
CA ILE A 40 16.95 1.03 19.63
C ILE A 40 16.98 1.39 21.11
N ILE A 41 16.15 0.74 21.93
CA ILE A 41 16.13 0.96 23.39
C ILE A 41 17.50 0.62 23.97
N TYR A 42 18.08 -0.52 23.59
CA TYR A 42 19.42 -0.91 24.03
C TYR A 42 20.45 0.16 23.66
N PHE A 43 20.45 0.66 22.42
CA PHE A 43 21.36 1.72 22.01
C PHE A 43 21.15 3.03 22.78
N LEU A 44 19.92 3.50 22.92
CA LEU A 44 19.62 4.78 23.58
C LEU A 44 19.91 4.76 25.08
N VAL A 45 19.58 3.66 25.76
CA VAL A 45 19.76 3.56 27.21
C VAL A 45 21.21 3.24 27.58
N TRP A 46 21.87 2.28 26.89
CA TRP A 46 23.23 1.89 27.24
C TRP A 46 24.34 2.75 26.63
N LYS A 47 24.14 3.34 25.44
CA LYS A 47 25.19 4.18 24.81
C LYS A 47 25.00 5.66 25.08
N LEU A 48 23.75 6.13 25.10
CA LEU A 48 23.46 7.56 25.24
C LEU A 48 23.06 7.94 26.68
N HIS A 49 22.90 6.95 27.57
CA HIS A 49 22.49 7.14 28.98
C HIS A 49 21.22 7.99 29.11
N TRP A 50 20.32 7.88 28.12
CA TRP A 50 19.06 8.61 28.16
C TRP A 50 18.10 8.03 29.18
N SER A 51 17.28 8.89 29.77
CA SER A 51 16.17 8.45 30.62
C SER A 51 15.20 7.59 29.80
N MET A 52 14.63 6.57 30.44
CA MET A 52 13.68 5.66 29.81
C MET A 52 12.48 6.41 29.22
N ASP A 53 12.03 7.47 29.90
CA ASP A 53 10.94 8.35 29.43
C ASP A 53 11.30 9.07 28.12
N SER A 54 12.52 9.61 28.02
CA SER A 54 12.98 10.27 26.79
C SER A 54 13.17 9.28 25.64
N ALA A 55 13.68 8.07 25.92
CA ALA A 55 13.86 7.04 24.92
C ALA A 55 12.50 6.54 24.37
N GLY A 56 11.51 6.35 25.24
CA GLY A 56 10.16 5.93 24.85
C GLY A 56 9.45 6.97 23.96
N ASN A 57 9.59 8.25 24.27
CA ASN A 57 9.02 9.33 23.46
C ASN A 57 9.56 9.38 22.04
N VAL A 58 10.82 8.97 21.83
CA VAL A 58 11.45 8.89 20.50
C VAL A 58 11.10 7.58 19.80
N LEU A 59 10.99 6.49 20.55
CA LEU A 59 10.70 5.16 20.01
C LEU A 59 9.28 5.07 19.42
N ILE A 60 8.27 5.60 20.11
CA ILE A 60 6.87 5.52 19.70
C ILE A 60 6.64 6.03 18.26
N PRO A 61 7.06 7.26 17.88
CA PRO A 61 6.85 7.75 16.52
C PRO A 61 7.67 6.97 15.48
N LEU A 62 8.74 6.29 15.89
CA LEU A 62 9.59 5.48 15.01
C LEU A 62 9.01 4.09 14.76
N ASP A 63 8.40 3.46 15.78
CA ASP A 63 7.75 2.15 15.66
C ASP A 63 6.36 2.24 15.02
N MET A 64 5.66 3.36 15.19
CA MET A 64 4.32 3.58 14.62
C MET A 64 4.22 3.24 13.11
N PRO A 65 5.11 3.74 12.22
CA PRO A 65 5.05 3.37 10.81
C PRO A 65 5.31 1.88 10.57
N VAL A 66 6.23 1.26 11.32
CA VAL A 66 6.54 -0.18 11.19
C VAL A 66 5.32 -1.03 11.52
N LEU A 67 4.62 -0.72 12.61
CA LEU A 67 3.38 -1.40 12.99
C LEU A 67 2.23 -1.11 12.01
N ALA A 68 2.17 0.11 11.47
CA ALA A 68 1.20 0.49 10.46
C ALA A 68 1.35 -0.38 9.18
N PHE A 69 2.57 -0.75 8.78
CA PHE A 69 2.80 -1.68 7.67
C PHE A 69 2.17 -3.07 7.90
N GLY A 70 2.13 -3.54 9.15
CA GLY A 70 1.53 -4.82 9.50
C GLY A 70 -0.02 -4.80 9.48
N TRP A 71 -0.63 -3.72 9.96
CA TRP A 71 -2.09 -3.66 10.15
C TRP A 71 -2.87 -2.96 9.05
N ILE A 72 -2.32 -1.92 8.43
CA ILE A 72 -3.03 -1.15 7.41
C ILE A 72 -3.10 -1.96 6.12
N ARG A 73 -4.32 -2.07 5.57
CA ARG A 73 -4.59 -2.78 4.31
C ARG A 73 -5.41 -1.90 3.37
N PRO A 74 -4.77 -1.04 2.56
CA PRO A 74 -5.50 -0.25 1.60
C PRO A 74 -6.15 -1.18 0.59
N LYS A 75 -7.48 -1.09 0.45
CA LYS A 75 -8.29 -1.90 -0.49
C LYS A 75 -8.14 -3.42 -0.31
N GLY A 76 -7.84 -3.89 0.90
CA GLY A 76 -7.67 -5.32 1.20
C GLY A 76 -6.37 -5.92 0.66
N MET A 77 -5.47 -5.11 0.11
CA MET A 77 -4.14 -5.54 -0.36
C MET A 77 -3.06 -5.33 0.71
N PRO A 78 -1.97 -6.11 0.66
CA PRO A 78 -0.72 -5.78 1.32
C PRO A 78 -0.26 -4.36 1.04
N LEU A 79 0.25 -3.66 2.05
CA LEU A 79 0.88 -2.36 1.84
C LEU A 79 2.08 -2.43 0.89
N GLU A 80 2.94 -3.47 0.97
CA GLU A 80 4.09 -3.57 0.05
C GLU A 80 3.64 -3.65 -1.42
N LYS A 81 2.57 -4.41 -1.68
CA LYS A 81 2.01 -4.54 -3.02
C LYS A 81 1.36 -3.23 -3.48
N TYR A 82 0.69 -2.53 -2.57
CA TYR A 82 0.06 -1.26 -2.86
C TYR A 82 1.11 -0.17 -3.20
N ILE A 83 2.19 -0.10 -2.43
CA ILE A 83 3.31 0.81 -2.68
C ILE A 83 3.99 0.47 -4.00
N GLY A 84 4.24 -0.82 -4.28
CA GLY A 84 4.79 -1.24 -5.57
C GLY A 84 3.93 -0.80 -6.76
N ILE A 85 2.59 -0.89 -6.64
CA ILE A 85 1.67 -0.41 -7.67
C ILE A 85 1.75 1.12 -7.81
N ILE A 86 1.81 1.87 -6.71
CA ILE A 86 1.93 3.33 -6.75
C ILE A 86 3.23 3.75 -7.40
N LEU A 87 4.35 3.17 -7.00
CA LEU A 87 5.67 3.47 -7.55
C LEU A 87 5.72 3.15 -9.04
N HIS A 88 5.21 1.97 -9.43
CA HIS A 88 5.13 1.58 -10.83
C HIS A 88 4.22 2.52 -11.63
N TYR A 89 3.10 2.94 -11.06
CA TYR A 89 2.21 3.93 -11.67
C TYR A 89 2.85 5.31 -11.82
N GLN A 90 3.65 5.74 -10.83
CA GLN A 90 4.39 7.01 -10.88
C GLN A 90 5.54 6.97 -11.90
N GLN A 91 6.21 5.83 -12.04
CA GLN A 91 7.31 5.63 -12.99
C GLN A 91 6.81 5.42 -14.43
N MET A 92 5.64 4.82 -14.61
CA MET A 92 5.02 4.70 -15.92
C MET A 92 4.61 6.09 -16.42
N LYS A 93 5.32 6.59 -17.44
CA LYS A 93 4.78 7.61 -18.33
C LYS A 93 3.48 7.05 -18.88
N GLY A 94 2.36 7.63 -18.43
CA GLY A 94 1.03 7.08 -18.63
C GLY A 94 0.59 7.00 -20.08
N LEU A 95 1.16 6.10 -20.87
CA LEU A 95 0.81 5.89 -22.26
C LEU A 95 -0.15 4.71 -22.28
N ARG A 96 -1.45 5.02 -22.37
CA ARG A 96 -2.44 4.00 -22.70
C ARG A 96 -2.38 3.78 -24.21
N ILE A 97 -1.91 2.61 -24.62
CA ILE A 97 -2.02 2.14 -25.99
C ILE A 97 -3.47 1.69 -26.17
N TYR A 98 -4.28 2.50 -26.82
CA TYR A 98 -5.60 2.08 -27.28
C TYR A 98 -5.45 1.31 -28.59
N GLU A 99 -6.30 0.31 -28.79
CA GLU A 99 -6.33 -0.56 -29.99
C GLU A 99 -6.51 0.24 -31.30
N ASN A 100 -6.95 1.49 -31.19
CA ASN A 100 -6.81 2.50 -32.23
C ASN A 100 -5.51 3.30 -32.01
N ARG A 101 -4.46 2.91 -32.73
CA ARG A 101 -3.08 3.48 -32.90
C ARG A 101 -2.88 4.98 -32.59
N LYS A 102 -3.15 5.43 -31.36
CA LYS A 102 -2.73 6.74 -30.83
C LYS A 102 -2.45 6.57 -29.34
N GLU A 103 -1.18 6.78 -29.00
CA GLU A 103 -0.73 6.87 -27.61
C GLU A 103 -1.30 8.15 -27.01
N VAL A 104 -2.12 8.04 -25.98
CA VAL A 104 -2.67 9.19 -25.27
C VAL A 104 -2.18 9.17 -23.83
N SER A 105 -1.70 10.31 -23.35
CA SER A 105 -1.18 10.46 -21.99
C SER A 105 -2.30 10.39 -20.94
N LEU A 106 -2.04 9.71 -19.81
CA LEU A 106 -2.99 9.51 -18.71
C LEU A 106 -3.47 10.83 -18.07
N HIS A 107 -2.76 11.93 -18.29
CA HIS A 107 -3.10 13.25 -17.75
C HIS A 107 -4.25 13.97 -18.47
N VAL A 108 -4.81 13.40 -19.54
CA VAL A 108 -5.88 14.05 -20.34
C VAL A 108 -7.19 14.22 -19.57
N HIS A 109 -7.43 13.47 -18.49
CA HIS A 109 -8.67 13.61 -17.72
C HIS A 109 -8.78 14.88 -16.87
N LYS A 110 -7.75 15.73 -16.79
CA LYS A 110 -7.85 17.02 -16.09
C LYS A 110 -8.60 18.10 -16.90
N ASN A 111 -8.73 17.94 -18.22
CA ASN A 111 -9.41 18.90 -19.11
C ASN A 111 -10.55 18.24 -19.90
N ARG A 112 -11.67 17.93 -19.23
CA ARG A 112 -12.91 17.50 -19.90
C ARG A 112 -13.47 18.55 -20.90
N GLY A 113 -13.06 19.81 -20.80
CA GLY A 113 -13.51 20.89 -21.69
C GLY A 113 -13.02 20.79 -23.14
N LYS A 114 -11.80 20.28 -23.38
CA LYS A 114 -11.18 20.27 -24.72
C LYS A 114 -11.61 19.12 -25.62
N ILE A 115 -12.31 18.12 -25.08
CA ILE A 115 -12.75 16.93 -25.84
C ILE A 115 -14.01 17.23 -26.68
N LYS A 116 -14.80 18.25 -26.28
CA LYS A 116 -15.98 18.67 -27.05
C LYS A 116 -15.61 19.54 -28.24
N GLU A 117 -14.59 20.39 -28.08
CA GLU A 117 -14.18 21.36 -29.09
C GLU A 117 -13.69 20.68 -30.39
N TYR A 118 -13.02 19.52 -30.28
CA TYR A 118 -12.53 18.74 -31.44
C TYR A 118 -13.59 17.85 -32.14
N LYS A 119 -14.83 17.83 -31.63
CA LYS A 119 -15.95 17.14 -32.29
C LYS A 119 -16.87 18.10 -33.05
N GLU A 120 -16.83 19.39 -32.74
CA GLU A 120 -17.73 20.42 -33.30
C GLU A 120 -17.14 21.11 -34.55
N ASP A 121 -15.84 20.96 -34.77
CA ASP A 121 -15.02 21.67 -35.76
C ASP A 121 -14.64 20.81 -36.99
N ARG A 122 -15.33 19.69 -37.21
CA ARG A 122 -15.26 18.98 -38.50
C ARG A 122 -16.49 19.29 -39.37
N PRO A 123 -16.31 19.81 -40.60
CA PRO A 123 -17.39 19.92 -41.59
C PRO A 123 -17.91 18.56 -42.03
#